data_AF-A0A828UBD4-F1
#
_entry.id   AF-A0A828UBD4-F1
#
_cell.length_a   1.000
_cell.length_b   1.000
_cell.length_c   1.000
_cell.angle_alpha   90.00
_cell.angle_beta   90.00
_cell.angle_gamma   90.00
#
_symmetry.space_group_name_H-M   'P 1'
#
loop_
_entity.id
_entity.type
_entity.pdbx_description
1 polymer ?
#
loop_
_entity_poly.entity_id
_entity_poly.type
_entity_poly.pdbx_seq_one_letter_code
_entity_poly.pdbx_strand_id
1 'polypeptide(L)' 'MNKAFERYMRQRYGNRYDLTRDAYGFYCREVVKRMFEVWCHCKG' A
#
# COMPACT_ATOMS: atom_id res chain seq x y z
N MET A 1 8.75 -0.61 -7.18
CA MET A 1 9.01 -0.12 -5.81
C MET A 1 7.95 -0.56 -4.79
N ASN A 2 6.66 -0.70 -5.14
CA ASN A 2 5.61 -0.94 -4.14
C ASN A 2 5.24 -2.42 -3.89
N LYS A 3 5.75 -3.36 -4.68
CA LYS A 3 5.41 -4.80 -4.57
C LYS A 3 5.70 -5.39 -3.18
N ALA A 4 6.71 -4.87 -2.47
CA ALA A 4 7.03 -5.30 -1.11
C ALA A 4 5.94 -4.88 -0.10
N PHE A 5 5.47 -3.64 -0.19
CA PHE A 5 4.33 -3.16 0.60
C PHE A 5 3.06 -3.92 0.26
N GLU A 6 2.76 -4.12 -1.02
CA GLU A 6 1.56 -4.86 -1.45
C GLU A 6 1.57 -6.30 -0.92
N ARG A 7 2.73 -6.97 -0.97
CA ARG A 7 2.89 -8.31 -0.39
C ARG A 7 2.71 -8.29 1.13
N TYR A 8 3.28 -7.31 1.83
CA TYR A 8 3.08 -7.13 3.26
C TYR A 8 1.60 -6.92 3.62
N MET A 9 0.89 -6.08 2.86
CA MET A 9 -0.54 -5.82 3.05
C MET A 9 -1.37 -7.08 2.83
N ARG A 10 -1.10 -7.84 1.76
CA ARG A 10 -1.79 -9.12 1.48
C ARG A 10 -1.51 -10.17 2.55
N GLN A 11 -0.29 -10.24 3.08
CA GLN A 11 0.06 -11.20 4.14
C GLN A 11 -0.61 -10.85 5.48
N ARG A 12 -0.68 -9.55 5.82
CA ARG A 12 -1.20 -9.10 7.12
C ARG A 12 -2.73 -8.96 7.15
N TYR A 13 -3.33 -8.52 6.04
CA TYR A 13 -4.74 -8.15 5.97
C TYR A 13 -5.52 -8.92 4.90
N GLY A 14 -4.89 -9.83 4.17
CA GLY A 14 -5.54 -10.57 3.08
C GLY A 14 -6.05 -9.64 2.00
N ASN A 15 -7.33 -9.80 1.63
CA ASN A 15 -8.01 -9.02 0.61
C ASN A 15 -8.82 -7.84 1.17
N ARG A 16 -8.61 -7.48 2.44
CA ARG A 16 -9.39 -6.43 3.12
C ARG A 16 -9.23 -5.05 2.49
N TYR A 17 -8.05 -4.75 1.95
CA TYR A 17 -7.74 -3.45 1.35
C TYR A 17 -7.60 -3.59 -0.16
N ASP A 18 -8.28 -2.69 -0.87
CA ASP A 18 -8.09 -2.50 -2.31
C ASP A 18 -6.77 -1.76 -2.56
N LEU A 19 -5.87 -2.41 -3.30
CA LEU A 19 -4.54 -1.91 -3.63
C LEU A 19 -4.49 -1.36 -5.07
N THR A 20 -5.65 -1.13 -5.69
CA THR A 20 -5.75 -0.55 -7.03
C THR A 20 -5.05 0.82 -7.07
N ARG A 21 -4.33 1.07 -8.17
CA ARG A 21 -3.57 2.29 -8.40
C ARG A 21 -4.18 3.07 -9.55
N ASP A 22 -4.12 4.38 -9.47
CA ASP A 22 -4.49 5.27 -10.57
C ASP A 22 -3.41 5.30 -11.67
N ALA A 23 -3.70 6.01 -12.76
CA ALA A 23 -2.81 6.16 -13.90
C ALA A 23 -1.47 6.84 -13.54
N TYR A 24 -1.42 7.58 -12.43
CA TYR A 24 -0.23 8.24 -11.90
C TYR A 24 0.53 7.34 -10.91
N GLY A 25 -0.01 6.16 -10.59
CA GLY A 25 0.61 5.17 -9.73
C GLY A 25 0.37 5.38 -8.24
N PHE A 26 -0.57 6.24 -7.82
CA PHE A 26 -0.97 6.36 -6.41
C PHE A 26 -2.09 5.37 -6.09
N TYR A 27 -2.16 4.90 -4.84
CA TYR A 27 -3.26 4.03 -4.41
C TYR A 27 -4.58 4.80 -4.42
N CYS A 28 -5.63 4.25 -5.01
CA CYS A 28 -6.93 4.93 -5.09
C CYS A 28 -7.54 5.20 -3.71
N ARG A 29 -7.20 4.38 -2.71
CA ARG A 29 -7.71 4.50 -1.34
C ARG A 29 -6.76 5.31 -0.46
N GLU A 30 -7.25 6.41 0.10
CA GLU A 30 -6.48 7.27 1.01
C GLU A 30 -5.91 6.52 2.23
N VAL A 31 -6.65 5.57 2.78
CA VAL A 31 -6.16 4.73 3.89
C VAL A 31 -4.90 3.95 3.47
N VAL A 32 -4.87 3.43 2.25
CA VAL A 32 -3.72 2.69 1.72
C VAL A 32 -2.56 3.64 1.40
N LYS A 33 -2.84 4.86 0.91
CA LYS A 33 -1.82 5.91 0.76
C LYS A 33 -1.10 6.19 2.08
N ARG A 34 -1.86 6.47 3.15
CA ARG A 34 -1.28 6.75 4.49
C ARG A 34 -0.51 5.56 5.05
N MET A 35 -1.06 4.34 4.89
CA MET A 35 -0.35 3.12 5.30
C MET A 35 0.97 2.94 4.55
N PHE A 36 1.00 3.27 3.26
CA PHE A 36 2.21 3.22 2.46
C PHE A 36 3.24 4.27 2.89
N GLU A 37 2.81 5.51 3.16
CA GLU A 37 3.68 6.58 3.68
C GLU A 37 4.32 6.18 5.01
N VAL A 38 3.53 5.68 5.96
CA VAL A 38 4.03 5.18 7.25
C VAL A 38 4.98 4.00 7.03
N TRP A 39 4.64 3.06 6.15
CA TRP A 39 5.50 1.92 5.86
C TRP A 39 6.86 2.34 5.28
N CYS A 40 6.87 3.32 4.37
CA CYS A 40 8.11 3.90 3.85
C CYS A 40 8.92 4.60 4.95
N HIS A 41 8.28 5.38 5.82
CA HIS A 41 8.95 6.03 6.95
C HIS A 41 9.59 5.00 7.91
N CYS A 42 8.93 3.87 8.17
CA CYS A 42 9.47 2.80 9.02
C CYS A 42 10.54 1.94 8.33
N LYS A 43 10.59 1.94 6.99
CA LYS A 43 11.57 1.18 6.18
C LYS A 43 12.78 2.02 5.78
N GLY A 44 12.84 3.29 6.20
CA GLY A 44 13.95 4.22 5.98
C GLY A 44 15.29 3.63 6.36
#